data_AF-A0A088RHN3-F1
#
_entry.id   AF-A0A088RHN3-F1
#
_cell.length_a   1.000
_cell.length_b   1.000
_cell.length_c   1.000
_cell.angle_alpha   90.00
_cell.angle_beta   90.00
_cell.angle_gamma   90.00
#
_symmetry.space_group_name_H-M   'P 1'
#
loop_
_entity.id
_entity.type
_entity.pdbx_description
1 polymer ?
#
loop_
_entity_poly.entity_id
_entity_poly.type
_entity_poly.pdbx_seq_one_letter_code
_entity_poly.pdbx_strand_id
1 'polypeptide(L)'
;MSAVSIPCGPLGYEPVEVASNPDLRKFHEKYSNNNLSSQVPGQQHPPRGQKNGSAIRKPSLLLKQQRLRELQEWEYQAAIAPRRTANPGPVGLLGFGLSTILLNLHNTGRFPLSTVIVAMGIALGGGAQVIAGLLEWVRGNTFAHVAFTSYGTFWLSLVLVWLLPNTAARSSSIVEPASEYFVGVYLVLWGIFSFFMLMCTIRMNVAIFIVFLTVTLLFLMLGFANMTGNQTALRVTGYEGVICGSTALYLAFAEILNEVWDRTILPVIPMTQLLDWLGVRRQKPEEVTGLNSSVPILKNDGNT
;
A
#
# COMPACT_ATOMS: atom_id res chain seq x y z
N MET A 1 41.19 22.81 -4.71
CA MET A 1 40.84 24.08 -4.03
C MET A 1 39.78 24.77 -4.85
N SER A 2 38.51 24.71 -4.41
CA SER A 2 37.48 25.71 -4.73
C SER A 2 36.40 25.54 -3.66
N ALA A 3 36.30 26.54 -2.80
CA ALA A 3 35.34 26.62 -1.71
C ALA A 3 33.99 27.05 -2.27
N VAL A 4 32.93 26.28 -2.01
CA VAL A 4 31.55 26.69 -2.25
C VAL A 4 31.08 27.39 -0.98
N SER A 5 30.85 28.70 -1.09
CA SER A 5 30.30 29.57 -0.06
C SER A 5 28.82 29.25 0.18
N ILE A 6 28.46 29.02 1.45
CA ILE A 6 27.06 28.91 1.90
C ILE A 6 26.54 30.33 2.16
N PRO A 7 25.44 30.80 1.52
CA PRO A 7 24.80 32.03 1.93
C PRO A 7 23.89 31.75 3.14
N CYS A 8 24.21 32.37 4.28
CA CYS A 8 23.26 32.60 5.36
C CYS A 8 22.21 33.62 4.88
N GLY A 9 20.94 33.21 4.82
CA GLY A 9 19.78 34.08 4.60
C GLY A 9 18.59 33.58 5.45
N PRO A 10 17.67 34.46 5.86
CA PRO A 10 16.61 34.11 6.80
C PRO A 10 15.67 33.07 6.20
N LEU A 11 15.25 32.10 7.03
CA LEU A 11 14.27 31.05 6.71
C LEU A 11 12.94 31.70 6.31
N GLY A 12 12.79 32.00 5.02
CA GLY A 12 11.53 32.33 4.39
C GLY A 12 10.70 31.06 4.29
N TYR A 13 9.57 31.03 4.99
CA TYR A 13 8.53 30.04 4.77
C TYR A 13 7.98 30.26 3.36
N GLU A 14 8.40 29.47 2.38
CA GLU A 14 7.72 29.45 1.08
C GLU A 14 6.29 28.96 1.31
N PRO A 15 5.25 29.75 0.97
CA PRO A 15 3.89 29.29 1.09
C PRO A 15 3.69 28.15 0.08
N VAL A 16 3.26 26.99 0.60
CA VAL A 16 2.79 25.87 -0.21
C VAL A 16 1.74 26.40 -1.18
N GLU A 17 2.01 26.28 -2.48
CA GLU A 17 1.13 26.73 -3.55
C GLU A 17 -0.24 26.05 -3.39
N VAL A 18 -1.25 26.85 -3.02
CA VAL A 18 -2.63 26.46 -2.65
C VAL A 18 -3.41 25.82 -3.83
N ALA A 19 -2.77 25.66 -4.99
CA ALA A 19 -3.42 25.37 -6.26
C ALA A 19 -3.82 23.90 -6.49
N SER A 20 -3.37 22.94 -5.69
CA SER A 20 -3.56 21.50 -5.99
C SER A 20 -4.61 20.78 -5.14
N ASN A 21 -5.15 21.41 -4.09
CA ASN A 21 -6.14 20.78 -3.24
C ASN A 21 -7.56 21.32 -3.54
N PRO A 22 -8.41 20.53 -4.24
CA PRO A 22 -9.76 20.96 -4.63
C PRO A 22 -10.64 21.33 -3.43
N ASP A 23 -10.35 20.83 -2.22
CA ASP A 23 -11.08 21.17 -1.01
C ASP A 23 -10.61 22.48 -0.35
N LEU A 24 -9.33 22.86 -0.52
CA LEU A 24 -8.83 24.21 -0.18
C LEU A 24 -9.43 25.27 -1.11
N ARG A 25 -9.63 24.92 -2.38
CA ARG A 25 -10.27 25.82 -3.34
C ARG A 25 -11.76 26.03 -3.03
N LYS A 26 -12.49 24.97 -2.66
CA LYS A 26 -13.87 25.09 -2.13
C LYS A 26 -13.94 25.90 -0.84
N PHE A 27 -12.93 25.78 0.04
CA PHE A 27 -12.84 26.59 1.25
C PHE A 27 -12.63 28.07 0.91
N HIS A 28 -11.66 28.40 0.07
CA HIS A 28 -11.48 29.78 -0.40
C HIS A 28 -12.72 30.29 -1.14
N GLU A 29 -13.39 29.51 -1.98
CA GLU A 29 -14.65 29.95 -2.60
C GLU A 29 -15.76 30.23 -1.56
N LYS A 30 -15.86 29.42 -0.51
CA LYS A 30 -16.84 29.58 0.58
C LYS A 30 -16.55 30.77 1.50
N TYR A 31 -15.28 31.16 1.66
CA TYR A 31 -14.86 32.16 2.67
C TYR A 31 -14.07 33.37 2.11
N SER A 32 -13.65 33.38 0.84
CA SER A 32 -12.92 34.47 0.15
C SER A 32 -13.86 35.46 -0.55
N ASN A 33 -15.12 35.11 -0.79
CA ASN A 33 -16.08 36.06 -1.32
C ASN A 33 -16.55 36.98 -0.19
N ASN A 34 -15.98 38.17 -0.19
CA ASN A 34 -16.47 39.35 0.52
C ASN A 34 -17.95 39.61 0.16
N ASN A 35 -18.89 39.01 0.89
CA ASN A 35 -20.15 39.69 1.23
C ASN A 35 -19.89 40.63 2.41
N LEU A 36 -18.98 41.59 2.20
CA LEU A 36 -18.82 42.75 3.08
C LEU A 36 -19.78 43.89 2.73
N SER A 37 -20.62 43.76 1.69
CA SER A 37 -21.57 44.80 1.30
C SER A 37 -22.61 44.27 0.33
N SER A 38 -23.67 43.61 0.82
CA SER A 38 -25.04 43.65 0.26
C SER A 38 -25.92 42.57 0.89
N GLN A 39 -26.82 43.00 1.76
CA GLN A 39 -28.22 42.58 1.87
C GLN A 39 -28.77 42.97 3.25
N VAL A 40 -29.15 44.24 3.36
CA VAL A 40 -30.28 44.65 4.22
C VAL A 40 -31.29 45.29 3.26
N PRO A 41 -32.38 44.58 2.89
CA PRO A 41 -33.45 45.21 2.12
C PRO A 41 -34.23 46.16 3.04
N GLY A 42 -34.19 47.46 2.74
CA GLY A 42 -35.05 48.47 3.35
C GLY A 42 -34.37 49.35 4.40
N GLN A 43 -33.67 50.40 3.95
CA GLN A 43 -33.45 51.60 4.76
C GLN A 43 -34.12 52.79 4.07
N GLN A 44 -35.37 53.08 4.46
CA GLN A 44 -35.87 54.45 4.44
C GLN A 44 -35.43 55.11 5.76
N HIS A 45 -34.85 56.31 5.68
CA HIS A 45 -34.43 57.09 6.85
C HIS A 45 -35.62 57.45 7.75
N PRO A 46 -35.48 57.29 9.09
CA PRO A 46 -36.19 58.12 10.06
C PRO A 46 -35.20 58.94 10.92
N PRO A 47 -35.70 59.96 11.64
CA PRO A 47 -34.86 61.07 12.10
C PRO A 47 -34.04 60.75 13.35
N ARG A 48 -33.02 61.60 13.52
CA ARG A 48 -32.02 61.65 14.59
C ARG A 48 -32.66 61.56 15.98
N GLY A 49 -32.41 60.47 16.71
CA GLY A 49 -32.87 60.32 18.09
C GLY A 49 -32.38 59.04 18.79
N GLN A 50 -31.73 59.26 19.93
CA GLN A 50 -31.53 58.36 21.09
C GLN A 50 -30.64 57.11 21.01
N LYS A 51 -29.59 57.22 21.85
CA LYS A 51 -28.75 56.20 22.49
C LYS A 51 -29.45 54.85 22.71
N ASN A 52 -28.79 53.75 22.32
CA ASN A 52 -28.78 52.47 23.05
C ASN A 52 -27.73 51.49 22.48
N GLY A 53 -26.50 51.58 22.99
CA GLY A 53 -25.34 50.81 22.53
C GLY A 53 -25.13 49.45 23.20
N SER A 54 -26.17 48.64 23.43
CA SER A 54 -26.01 47.36 24.18
C SER A 54 -26.56 46.10 23.49
N ALA A 55 -27.48 46.20 22.53
CA ALA A 55 -28.21 45.02 22.05
C ALA A 55 -27.72 44.38 20.73
N ILE A 56 -26.82 45.01 19.98
CA ILE A 56 -26.47 44.56 18.60
C ILE A 56 -25.18 43.71 18.54
N ARG A 57 -24.43 43.55 19.64
CA ARG A 57 -23.07 42.97 19.60
C ARG A 57 -22.96 41.47 19.90
N LYS A 58 -24.03 40.83 20.39
CA LYS A 58 -24.01 39.42 20.84
C LYS A 58 -24.15 38.37 19.71
N PRO A 59 -24.92 38.59 18.62
CA PRO A 59 -25.03 37.61 17.53
C PRO A 59 -23.69 37.39 16.82
N SER A 60 -22.90 38.45 16.66
CA SER A 60 -21.61 38.39 15.96
C SER A 60 -20.51 37.68 16.74
N LEU A 61 -20.53 37.73 18.08
CA LEU A 61 -19.59 36.99 18.94
C LEU A 61 -19.87 35.49 18.94
N LEU A 62 -21.15 35.09 19.01
CA LEU A 62 -21.54 33.68 18.92
C LEU A 62 -21.21 33.10 17.55
N LEU A 63 -21.48 33.86 16.47
CA LEU A 63 -21.12 33.45 15.12
C LEU A 63 -19.60 33.31 14.94
N LYS A 64 -18.82 34.22 15.54
CA LYS A 64 -17.35 34.15 15.53
C LYS A 64 -16.84 32.94 16.29
N GLN A 65 -17.44 32.61 17.44
CA GLN A 65 -17.09 31.42 18.22
C GLN A 65 -17.43 30.13 17.49
N GLN A 66 -18.58 30.06 16.82
CA GLN A 66 -18.95 28.91 15.98
C GLN A 66 -17.96 28.70 14.84
N ARG A 67 -17.61 29.78 14.13
CA ARG A 67 -16.63 29.73 13.04
C ARG A 67 -15.25 29.27 13.49
N LEU A 68 -14.83 29.67 14.70
CA LEU A 68 -13.56 29.20 15.27
C LEU A 68 -13.59 27.71 15.61
N ARG A 69 -14.73 27.18 16.10
CA ARG A 69 -14.87 25.74 16.34
C ARG A 69 -14.85 24.95 15.05
N GLU A 70 -15.55 25.41 14.01
CA GLU A 70 -15.52 24.78 12.69
C GLU A 70 -14.09 24.77 12.09
N LEU A 71 -13.34 25.87 12.26
CA LEU A 71 -11.94 25.94 11.84
C LEU A 71 -11.07 24.97 12.62
N GLN A 72 -11.26 24.89 13.93
CA GLN A 72 -10.49 23.98 14.79
C GLN A 72 -10.80 22.51 14.51
N GLU A 73 -12.07 22.17 14.26
CA GLU A 73 -12.49 20.85 13.81
C GLU A 73 -11.90 20.54 12.44
N TRP A 74 -11.88 21.51 11.52
CA TRP A 74 -11.25 21.32 10.21
C TRP A 74 -9.74 21.13 10.32
N GLU A 75 -9.03 21.93 11.12
CA GLU A 75 -7.58 21.78 11.35
C GLU A 75 -7.27 20.43 11.97
N TYR A 76 -8.10 20.00 12.92
CA TYR A 76 -8.02 18.66 13.50
C TYR A 76 -8.22 17.58 12.44
N GLN A 77 -9.27 17.66 11.62
CA GLN A 77 -9.55 16.71 10.54
C GLN A 77 -8.45 16.69 9.47
N ALA A 78 -7.90 17.84 9.09
CA ALA A 78 -6.81 17.96 8.13
C ALA A 78 -5.49 17.42 8.71
N ALA A 79 -5.24 17.63 10.00
CA ALA A 79 -4.07 17.10 10.69
C ALA A 79 -4.11 15.57 10.88
N ILE A 80 -5.31 14.99 11.07
CA ILE A 80 -5.48 13.54 11.19
C ILE A 80 -5.77 12.84 9.85
N ALA A 81 -6.02 13.60 8.77
CA ALA A 81 -6.30 13.02 7.47
C ALA A 81 -5.10 12.18 7.01
N PRO A 82 -5.27 10.89 6.71
CA PRO A 82 -4.17 10.06 6.26
C PRO A 82 -3.61 10.63 4.95
N ARG A 83 -2.29 10.89 4.90
CA ARG A 83 -1.62 11.32 3.68
C ARG A 83 -1.84 10.24 2.61
N ARG A 84 -2.55 10.57 1.53
CA ARG A 84 -2.68 9.69 0.35
C ARG A 84 -1.34 9.64 -0.37
N THR A 85 -0.48 8.71 0.02
CA THR A 85 0.72 8.36 -0.73
C THR A 85 0.35 7.35 -1.83
N ALA A 86 1.15 7.31 -2.90
CA ALA A 86 0.99 6.29 -3.94
C ALA A 86 1.11 4.88 -3.35
N ASN A 87 0.44 3.90 -3.96
CA ASN A 87 0.59 2.50 -3.62
C ASN A 87 1.92 1.95 -4.21
N PRO A 88 2.90 1.55 -3.40
CA PRO A 88 4.15 0.97 -3.90
C PRO A 88 4.02 -0.53 -4.22
N GLY A 89 2.93 -1.19 -3.80
CA GLY A 89 2.68 -2.61 -4.00
C GLY A 89 2.88 -3.11 -5.43
N PRO A 90 2.34 -2.42 -6.45
CA PRO A 90 2.51 -2.82 -7.84
C PRO A 90 3.97 -2.82 -8.30
N VAL A 91 4.81 -1.90 -7.81
CA VAL A 91 6.24 -1.88 -8.15
C VAL A 91 6.93 -3.13 -7.62
N GLY A 92 6.63 -3.51 -6.38
CA GLY A 92 7.17 -4.73 -5.78
C GLY A 92 6.74 -6.00 -6.52
N LEU A 93 5.47 -6.07 -6.91
CA LEU A 93 4.92 -7.21 -7.67
C LEU A 93 5.44 -7.29 -9.10
N LEU A 94 5.64 -6.15 -9.79
CA LEU A 94 6.25 -6.11 -11.13
C LEU A 94 7.71 -6.57 -11.08
N GLY A 95 8.48 -6.11 -10.10
CA GLY A 95 9.87 -6.51 -9.90
C GLY A 95 10.01 -8.00 -9.66
N PHE A 96 9.18 -8.55 -8.77
CA PHE A 96 9.11 -9.98 -8.53
C PHE A 96 8.68 -10.75 -9.78
N GLY A 97 7.54 -10.39 -10.38
CA GLY A 97 6.92 -11.14 -11.46
C GLY A 97 7.77 -11.21 -12.72
N LEU A 98 8.29 -10.07 -13.19
CA LEU A 98 9.12 -10.02 -14.40
C LEU A 98 10.44 -10.78 -14.23
N SER A 99 11.12 -10.60 -13.10
CA SER A 99 12.39 -11.29 -12.82
C SER A 99 12.16 -12.81 -12.68
N THR A 100 11.07 -13.20 -12.02
CA THR A 100 10.70 -14.61 -11.84
C THR A 100 10.42 -15.31 -13.17
N ILE A 101 9.71 -14.67 -14.09
CA ILE A 101 9.46 -15.23 -15.43
C ILE A 101 10.79 -15.42 -16.16
N LEU A 102 11.67 -14.41 -16.18
CA LEU A 102 12.93 -14.49 -16.92
C LEU A 102 13.86 -15.59 -16.40
N LEU A 103 14.01 -15.71 -15.07
CA LEU A 103 14.76 -16.80 -14.46
C LEU A 103 14.15 -18.16 -14.79
N ASN A 104 12.83 -18.28 -14.76
CA ASN A 104 12.19 -19.56 -14.97
C ASN A 104 12.12 -19.99 -16.44
N LEU A 105 12.14 -19.04 -17.38
CA LEU A 105 12.42 -19.32 -18.79
C LEU A 105 13.81 -19.96 -18.98
N HIS A 106 14.83 -19.53 -18.22
CA HIS A 106 16.10 -20.25 -18.17
C HIS A 106 15.95 -21.66 -17.59
N ASN A 107 15.24 -21.82 -16.46
CA ASN A 107 15.02 -23.13 -15.82
C ASN A 107 14.26 -24.15 -16.70
N THR A 108 13.45 -23.69 -17.67
CA THR A 108 12.85 -24.60 -18.68
C THR A 108 13.88 -25.24 -19.63
N GLY A 109 15.13 -24.83 -19.57
CA GLY A 109 16.22 -25.28 -20.43
C GLY A 109 16.17 -24.73 -21.86
N ARG A 110 15.28 -23.78 -22.15
CA ARG A 110 15.19 -23.14 -23.48
C ARG A 110 16.17 -21.99 -23.68
N PHE A 111 16.60 -21.35 -22.60
CA PHE A 111 17.44 -20.16 -22.64
C PHE A 111 18.62 -20.28 -21.68
N PRO A 112 19.81 -19.73 -22.02
CA PRO A 112 20.93 -19.67 -21.09
C PRO A 112 20.66 -18.67 -19.96
N LEU A 113 21.41 -18.80 -18.86
CA LEU A 113 21.42 -17.78 -17.81
C LEU A 113 22.11 -16.52 -18.36
N SER A 114 21.30 -15.55 -18.78
CA SER A 114 21.74 -14.34 -19.47
C SER A 114 21.97 -13.18 -18.50
N THR A 115 22.82 -12.23 -18.89
CA THR A 115 23.00 -10.95 -18.19
C THR A 115 21.70 -10.16 -18.05
N VAL A 116 20.70 -10.42 -18.91
CA VAL A 116 19.34 -9.85 -18.76
C VAL A 116 18.70 -10.29 -17.44
N ILE A 117 18.83 -11.57 -17.06
CA ILE A 117 18.28 -12.11 -15.80
C ILE A 117 19.00 -11.47 -14.61
N VAL A 118 20.33 -11.38 -14.70
CA VAL A 118 21.18 -10.75 -13.68
C VAL A 118 20.82 -9.27 -13.50
N ALA A 119 20.72 -8.52 -14.59
CA ALA A 119 20.38 -7.10 -14.57
C ALA A 119 18.98 -6.85 -13.98
N MET A 120 18.00 -7.67 -14.38
CA MET A 120 16.64 -7.59 -13.83
C MET A 120 16.60 -7.97 -12.34
N GLY A 121 17.35 -8.98 -11.93
CA GLY A 121 17.52 -9.37 -10.53
C GLY A 121 18.15 -8.25 -9.68
N ILE A 122 19.09 -7.48 -10.22
CA ILE A 122 19.67 -6.33 -9.48
C ILE A 122 18.70 -5.15 -9.46
N ALA A 123 18.21 -4.74 -10.63
CA ALA A 123 17.51 -3.46 -10.77
C ALA A 123 16.06 -3.54 -10.28
N LEU A 124 15.29 -4.53 -10.78
CA LEU A 124 13.85 -4.56 -10.59
C LEU A 124 13.44 -5.58 -9.52
N GLY A 125 13.82 -6.84 -9.68
CA GLY A 125 13.57 -7.90 -8.69
C GLY A 125 14.27 -7.64 -7.36
N GLY A 126 15.39 -6.93 -7.38
CA GLY A 126 16.15 -6.54 -6.19
C GLY A 126 15.84 -5.11 -5.74
N GLY A 127 16.53 -4.14 -6.35
CA GLY A 127 16.54 -2.74 -5.93
C GLY A 127 15.15 -2.11 -5.83
N ALA A 128 14.37 -2.11 -6.92
CA ALA A 128 13.03 -1.53 -6.93
C ALA A 128 12.09 -2.24 -5.95
N GLN A 129 12.19 -3.56 -5.81
CA GLN A 129 11.37 -4.34 -4.90
C GLN A 129 11.72 -4.07 -3.42
N VAL A 130 13.01 -3.92 -3.07
CA VAL A 130 13.42 -3.47 -1.73
C VAL A 130 12.87 -2.08 -1.44
N ILE A 131 12.96 -1.14 -2.39
CA ILE A 131 12.42 0.21 -2.23
C ILE A 131 10.91 0.17 -2.01
N ALA A 132 10.17 -0.64 -2.78
CA ALA A 132 8.73 -0.82 -2.58
C ALA A 132 8.41 -1.33 -1.16
N GLY A 133 9.20 -2.29 -0.65
CA GLY A 133 9.08 -2.77 0.72
C GLY A 133 9.32 -1.69 1.78
N LEU A 134 10.31 -0.83 1.59
CA LEU A 134 10.55 0.32 2.49
C LEU A 134 9.40 1.34 2.46
N LEU A 135 8.79 1.56 1.29
CA LEU A 135 7.63 2.44 1.15
C LEU A 135 6.36 1.85 1.79
N GLU A 136 6.19 0.52 1.79
CA GLU A 136 5.10 -0.14 2.53
C GLU A 136 5.25 0.00 4.05
N TRP A 137 6.48 0.05 4.57
CA TRP A 137 6.71 0.34 5.99
C TRP A 137 6.19 1.73 6.37
N VAL A 138 6.43 2.74 5.52
CA VAL A 138 5.90 4.11 5.72
C VAL A 138 4.36 4.13 5.69
N ARG A 139 3.73 3.21 4.95
CA ARG A 139 2.27 3.05 4.88
C ARG A 139 1.69 2.20 6.02
N GLY A 140 2.52 1.61 6.88
CA GLY A 140 2.08 0.73 7.97
C GLY A 140 1.64 -0.66 7.50
N ASN A 141 1.99 -1.08 6.28
CA ASN A 141 1.66 -2.39 5.75
C ASN A 141 2.78 -3.39 6.04
N THR A 142 2.74 -3.99 7.23
CA THR A 142 3.77 -4.93 7.70
C THR A 142 3.96 -6.13 6.78
N PHE A 143 2.86 -6.71 6.28
CA PHE A 143 2.94 -7.89 5.42
C PHE A 143 3.69 -7.60 4.12
N ALA A 144 3.28 -6.54 3.41
CA ALA A 144 3.91 -6.17 2.15
C ALA A 144 5.35 -5.67 2.35
N HIS A 145 5.63 -4.94 3.43
CA HIS A 145 6.99 -4.56 3.81
C HIS A 145 7.93 -5.76 3.92
N VAL A 146 7.54 -6.77 4.71
CA VAL A 146 8.33 -7.99 4.90
C VAL A 146 8.45 -8.74 3.57
N ALA A 147 7.35 -8.93 2.85
CA ALA A 147 7.35 -9.63 1.56
C ALA A 147 8.31 -8.99 0.55
N PHE A 148 8.13 -7.71 0.23
CA PHE A 148 8.90 -7.04 -0.82
C PHE A 148 10.35 -6.82 -0.42
N THR A 149 10.64 -6.47 0.84
CA THR A 149 12.03 -6.29 1.29
C THR A 149 12.77 -7.63 1.29
N SER A 150 12.14 -8.72 1.75
CA SER A 150 12.76 -10.04 1.76
C SER A 150 12.95 -10.61 0.36
N TYR A 151 11.93 -10.60 -0.50
CA TYR A 151 12.10 -11.10 -1.87
C TYR A 151 13.02 -10.21 -2.72
N GLY A 152 13.07 -8.91 -2.44
CA GLY A 152 14.05 -8.00 -3.02
C GLY A 152 15.48 -8.37 -2.63
N THR A 153 15.72 -8.65 -1.35
CA THR A 153 17.03 -9.10 -0.88
C THR A 153 17.36 -10.53 -1.32
N PHE A 154 16.37 -11.40 -1.52
CA PHE A 154 16.54 -12.69 -2.20
C PHE A 154 17.19 -12.49 -3.58
N TRP A 155 16.59 -11.68 -4.45
CA TRP A 155 17.13 -11.45 -5.80
C TRP A 155 18.55 -10.90 -5.80
N LEU A 156 18.82 -9.91 -4.94
CA LEU A 156 20.17 -9.37 -4.78
C LEU A 156 21.15 -10.45 -4.29
N SER A 157 20.76 -11.25 -3.30
CA SER A 157 21.62 -12.32 -2.77
C SER A 157 21.86 -13.45 -3.79
N LEU A 158 20.85 -13.82 -4.58
CA LEU A 158 20.99 -14.83 -5.64
C LEU A 158 21.96 -14.35 -6.74
N VAL A 159 21.86 -13.09 -7.14
CA VAL A 159 22.80 -12.51 -8.10
C VAL A 159 24.21 -12.44 -7.50
N LEU A 160 24.36 -12.09 -6.22
CA LEU A 160 25.66 -12.12 -5.55
C LEU A 160 26.25 -13.53 -5.50
N VAL A 161 25.43 -14.58 -5.29
CA VAL A 161 25.90 -15.97 -5.37
C VAL A 161 26.49 -16.30 -6.75
N TRP A 162 25.92 -15.75 -7.83
CA TRP A 162 26.43 -15.94 -9.19
C TRP A 162 27.65 -15.07 -9.53
N LEU A 163 27.71 -13.84 -9.02
CA LEU A 163 28.70 -12.83 -9.42
C LEU A 163 29.89 -12.69 -8.49
N LEU A 164 29.76 -13.02 -7.19
CA LEU A 164 30.89 -13.02 -6.28
C LEU A 164 31.97 -13.93 -6.88
N PRO A 165 33.24 -13.51 -6.85
CA PRO A 165 34.29 -14.12 -7.64
C PRO A 165 34.45 -15.60 -7.30
N ASN A 166 33.82 -16.45 -8.11
CA ASN A 166 34.05 -17.88 -8.15
C ASN A 166 35.31 -18.22 -8.99
N THR A 167 36.04 -17.21 -9.48
CA THR A 167 37.26 -17.36 -10.29
C THR A 167 38.37 -16.31 -10.05
N ALA A 168 38.10 -15.16 -9.43
CA ALA A 168 39.12 -14.08 -9.32
C ALA A 168 40.16 -14.29 -8.20
N ALA A 169 39.90 -15.22 -7.29
CA ALA A 169 40.91 -15.86 -6.47
C ALA A 169 40.62 -17.36 -6.57
N ARG A 170 41.61 -18.18 -6.95
CA ARG A 170 41.56 -19.62 -6.68
C ARG A 170 40.96 -19.80 -5.29
N SER A 171 39.91 -20.61 -5.17
CA SER A 171 39.15 -20.88 -3.94
C SER A 171 39.83 -20.30 -2.71
N SER A 172 39.33 -19.17 -2.19
CA SER A 172 39.85 -18.68 -0.92
C SER A 172 39.68 -19.82 0.10
N SER A 173 40.64 -20.03 0.99
CA SER A 173 40.51 -21.06 2.05
C SER A 173 39.35 -20.77 3.03
N ILE A 174 38.66 -19.65 2.86
CA ILE A 174 37.64 -19.12 3.77
C ILE A 174 36.24 -19.23 3.16
N VAL A 175 36.08 -19.02 1.84
CA VAL A 175 34.79 -19.06 1.14
C VAL A 175 34.94 -19.83 -0.17
N GLU A 176 34.22 -20.94 -0.25
CA GLU A 176 34.14 -21.80 -1.44
C GLU A 176 33.01 -21.34 -2.38
N PRO A 177 33.10 -21.65 -3.69
CA PRO A 177 32.00 -21.45 -4.62
C PRO A 177 30.74 -22.21 -4.16
N ALA A 178 29.58 -21.63 -4.41
CA ALA A 178 28.31 -22.27 -4.07
C ALA A 178 28.10 -23.54 -4.89
N SER A 179 27.95 -24.68 -4.22
CA SER A 179 27.56 -25.93 -4.86
C SER A 179 26.07 -25.92 -5.20
N GLU A 180 25.67 -26.61 -6.28
CA GLU A 180 24.25 -26.73 -6.66
C GLU A 180 23.40 -27.27 -5.50
N TYR A 181 23.92 -28.24 -4.76
CA TYR A 181 23.26 -28.78 -3.57
C TYR A 181 22.99 -27.71 -2.51
N PHE A 182 23.97 -26.87 -2.18
CA PHE A 182 23.82 -25.85 -1.15
C PHE A 182 22.97 -24.66 -1.62
N VAL A 183 23.00 -24.33 -2.91
CA VAL A 183 22.00 -23.42 -3.53
C VAL A 183 20.59 -23.99 -3.37
N GLY A 184 20.42 -25.31 -3.54
CA GLY A 184 19.17 -25.99 -3.29
C GLY A 184 18.69 -25.85 -1.85
N VAL A 185 19.57 -26.04 -0.86
CA VAL A 185 19.26 -25.81 0.57
C VAL A 185 18.83 -24.35 0.83
N TYR A 186 19.56 -23.40 0.26
CA TYR A 186 19.22 -21.98 0.32
C TYR A 186 17.81 -21.71 -0.22
N LEU A 187 17.43 -22.29 -1.36
CA LEU A 187 16.11 -22.16 -1.95
C LEU A 187 15.00 -22.83 -1.12
N VAL A 188 15.27 -23.98 -0.49
CA VAL A 188 14.31 -24.63 0.43
C VAL A 188 14.02 -23.73 1.63
N LEU A 189 15.02 -23.05 2.20
CA LEU A 189 14.81 -22.10 3.29
C LEU A 189 13.93 -20.91 2.86
N TRP A 190 14.12 -20.40 1.64
CA TRP A 190 13.19 -19.42 1.05
C TRP A 190 11.78 -19.99 0.87
N GLY A 191 11.64 -21.26 0.50
CA GLY A 191 10.36 -21.94 0.42
C GLY A 191 9.65 -22.06 1.77
N ILE A 192 10.39 -22.32 2.85
CA ILE A 192 9.86 -22.33 4.22
C ILE A 192 9.40 -20.92 4.62
N PHE A 193 10.20 -19.89 4.36
CA PHE A 193 9.80 -18.50 4.57
C PHE A 193 8.51 -18.17 3.80
N SER A 194 8.44 -18.51 2.52
CA SER A 194 7.26 -18.31 1.68
C SER A 194 6.05 -19.07 2.21
N PHE A 195 6.21 -20.28 2.74
CA PHE A 195 5.12 -21.05 3.36
C PHE A 195 4.53 -20.33 4.57
N PHE A 196 5.35 -19.77 5.47
CA PHE A 196 4.83 -18.98 6.58
C PHE A 196 4.11 -17.71 6.10
N MET A 197 4.64 -17.06 5.07
CA MET A 197 3.97 -15.91 4.46
C MET A 197 2.64 -16.30 3.81
N LEU A 198 2.56 -17.46 3.14
CA LEU A 198 1.33 -18.01 2.56
C LEU A 198 0.24 -18.17 3.64
N MET A 199 0.58 -18.65 4.83
CA MET A 199 -0.38 -18.78 5.92
C MET A 199 -1.00 -17.43 6.33
N CYS A 200 -0.24 -16.33 6.25
CA CYS A 200 -0.75 -14.98 6.49
C CYS A 200 -1.77 -14.53 5.44
N THR A 201 -1.67 -15.02 4.20
CA THR A 201 -2.52 -14.60 3.08
C THR A 201 -3.94 -15.19 3.10
N ILE A 202 -4.18 -16.22 3.91
CA ILE A 202 -5.46 -16.93 3.99
C ILE A 202 -6.63 -15.99 4.33
N ARG A 203 -6.38 -14.87 5.03
CA ARG A 203 -7.43 -13.88 5.37
C ARG A 203 -7.42 -12.62 4.49
N MET A 204 -6.60 -12.58 3.44
CA MET A 204 -6.45 -11.43 2.57
C MET A 204 -7.36 -11.59 1.33
N ASN A 205 -6.79 -11.64 0.14
CA ASN A 205 -7.49 -11.86 -1.11
C ASN A 205 -6.94 -13.07 -1.87
N VAL A 206 -7.76 -13.62 -2.75
CA VAL A 206 -7.46 -14.85 -3.50
C VAL A 206 -6.24 -14.68 -4.40
N ALA A 207 -6.05 -13.51 -5.01
CA ALA A 207 -4.91 -13.27 -5.90
C ALA A 207 -3.57 -13.28 -5.15
N ILE A 208 -3.48 -12.62 -3.99
CA ILE A 208 -2.31 -12.68 -3.10
C ILE A 208 -2.08 -14.12 -2.63
N PHE A 209 -3.14 -14.83 -2.24
CA PHE A 209 -3.02 -16.22 -1.83
C PHE A 209 -2.44 -17.11 -2.93
N ILE A 210 -2.90 -16.96 -4.18
CA ILE A 210 -2.38 -17.70 -5.33
C ILE A 210 -0.91 -17.36 -5.57
N VAL A 211 -0.52 -16.08 -5.53
CA VAL A 211 0.89 -15.67 -5.69
C VAL A 211 1.79 -16.33 -4.64
N PHE A 212 1.36 -16.31 -3.38
CA PHE A 212 2.13 -16.93 -2.30
C PHE A 212 2.11 -18.46 -2.35
N LEU A 213 1.04 -19.07 -2.87
CA LEU A 213 0.97 -20.51 -3.06
C LEU A 213 1.96 -20.96 -4.13
N THR A 214 1.96 -20.29 -5.28
CA THR A 214 2.89 -20.60 -6.37
C THR A 214 4.33 -20.30 -5.95
N VAL A 215 4.63 -19.17 -5.31
CA VAL A 215 6.03 -18.90 -4.90
C VAL A 215 6.55 -19.90 -3.88
N THR A 216 5.71 -20.40 -2.96
CA THR A 216 6.09 -21.48 -2.04
C THR A 216 6.41 -22.76 -2.80
N LEU A 217 5.56 -23.16 -3.75
CA LEU A 217 5.80 -24.34 -4.58
C LEU A 217 7.07 -24.17 -5.42
N LEU A 218 7.24 -23.01 -6.07
CA LEU A 218 8.43 -22.65 -6.84
C LEU A 218 9.71 -22.88 -6.04
N PHE A 219 9.83 -22.25 -4.88
CA PHE A 219 11.07 -22.33 -4.08
C PHE A 219 11.37 -23.75 -3.61
N LEU A 220 10.36 -24.49 -3.15
CA LEU A 220 10.54 -25.88 -2.73
C LEU A 220 10.95 -26.77 -3.91
N MET A 221 10.27 -26.64 -5.05
CA MET A 221 10.58 -27.39 -6.26
C MET A 221 11.96 -27.04 -6.80
N LEU A 222 12.36 -25.77 -6.78
CA LEU A 222 13.67 -25.32 -7.22
C LEU A 222 14.76 -25.83 -6.28
N GLY A 223 14.52 -25.78 -4.98
CA GLY A 223 15.40 -26.34 -3.96
C GLY A 223 15.64 -27.84 -4.13
N PHE A 224 14.58 -28.64 -4.19
CA PHE A 224 14.69 -30.09 -4.39
C PHE A 224 15.27 -30.47 -5.76
N ALA A 225 14.94 -29.73 -6.83
CA ALA A 225 15.51 -29.98 -8.15
C ALA A 225 17.04 -29.78 -8.16
N ASN A 226 17.54 -28.71 -7.52
CA ASN A 226 18.98 -28.44 -7.39
C ASN A 226 19.68 -29.46 -6.48
N MET A 227 19.07 -29.83 -5.35
CA MET A 227 19.64 -30.85 -4.44
C MET A 227 19.75 -32.24 -5.08
N THR A 228 18.80 -32.60 -5.94
CA THR A 228 18.78 -33.91 -6.63
C THR A 228 19.55 -33.92 -7.95
N GLY A 229 19.93 -32.75 -8.48
CA GLY A 229 20.51 -32.62 -9.81
C GLY A 229 19.59 -33.05 -10.95
N ASN A 230 18.28 -33.18 -10.70
CA ASN A 230 17.33 -33.70 -11.68
C ASN A 230 16.88 -32.60 -12.67
N GLN A 231 17.45 -32.63 -13.87
CA GLN A 231 17.15 -31.68 -14.94
C GLN A 231 15.69 -31.70 -15.39
N THR A 232 15.00 -32.85 -15.29
CA THR A 232 13.57 -32.92 -15.62
C THR A 232 12.73 -32.21 -14.58
N ALA A 233 13.06 -32.39 -13.29
CA ALA A 233 12.40 -31.66 -12.21
C ALA A 233 12.62 -30.15 -12.37
N LEU A 234 13.85 -29.71 -12.68
CA LEU A 234 14.16 -28.29 -12.90
C LEU A 234 13.35 -27.68 -14.05
N ARG A 235 13.15 -28.43 -15.16
CA ARG A 235 12.32 -27.98 -16.29
C ARG A 235 10.84 -27.81 -15.89
N VAL A 236 10.30 -28.74 -15.11
CA VAL A 236 8.92 -28.65 -14.59
C VAL A 236 8.79 -27.44 -13.68
N THR A 237 9.75 -27.23 -12.78
CA THR A 237 9.83 -26.03 -11.94
C THR A 237 9.89 -24.75 -12.77
N GLY A 238 10.60 -24.73 -13.89
CA GLY A 238 10.62 -23.58 -14.80
C GLY A 238 9.24 -23.20 -15.35
N TYR A 239 8.38 -24.18 -15.66
CA TYR A 239 7.00 -23.85 -16.09
C TYR A 239 6.16 -23.31 -14.93
N GLU A 240 6.29 -23.92 -13.76
CA GLU A 240 5.62 -23.44 -12.54
C GLU A 240 6.05 -22.00 -12.22
N GLY A 241 7.34 -21.67 -12.33
CA GLY A 241 7.81 -20.32 -12.03
C GLY A 241 7.34 -19.27 -13.04
N VAL A 242 7.11 -19.65 -14.30
CA VAL A 242 6.43 -18.75 -15.27
C VAL A 242 4.99 -18.47 -14.85
N ILE A 243 4.29 -19.48 -14.32
CA ILE A 243 2.94 -19.31 -13.76
C ILE A 243 3.00 -18.39 -12.54
N CYS A 244 3.92 -18.64 -11.60
CA CYS A 244 4.12 -17.83 -10.39
C CYS A 244 4.41 -16.36 -10.71
N GLY A 245 5.28 -16.09 -11.68
CA GLY A 245 5.56 -14.72 -12.08
C GLY A 245 4.35 -14.07 -12.76
N SER A 246 3.61 -14.82 -13.58
CA SER A 246 2.40 -14.34 -14.26
C SER A 246 1.26 -14.00 -13.28
N THR A 247 1.08 -14.77 -12.21
CA THR A 247 0.09 -14.46 -11.16
C THR A 247 0.46 -13.19 -10.40
N ALA A 248 1.75 -12.93 -10.18
CA ALA A 248 2.20 -11.68 -9.58
C ALA A 248 1.98 -10.48 -10.50
N LEU A 249 2.23 -10.63 -11.82
CA LEU A 249 1.91 -9.60 -12.81
C LEU A 249 0.41 -9.30 -12.86
N TYR A 250 -0.43 -10.34 -12.83
CA TYR A 250 -1.89 -10.17 -12.75
C TYR A 250 -2.27 -9.29 -11.56
N LEU A 251 -1.77 -9.60 -10.36
CA LEU A 251 -2.06 -8.81 -9.17
C LEU A 251 -1.55 -7.37 -9.29
N ALA A 252 -0.33 -7.17 -9.82
CA ALA A 252 0.23 -5.84 -10.02
C ALA A 252 -0.63 -4.98 -10.96
N PHE A 253 -1.01 -5.55 -12.10
CA PHE A 253 -1.88 -4.85 -13.05
C PHE A 253 -3.28 -4.67 -12.48
N ALA A 254 -3.80 -5.62 -11.71
CA ALA A 254 -5.10 -5.45 -11.07
C ALA A 254 -5.11 -4.28 -10.10
N GLU A 255 -4.06 -4.12 -9.28
CA GLU A 255 -3.92 -2.96 -8.39
C GLU A 255 -3.81 -1.65 -9.17
N ILE A 256 -2.94 -1.58 -10.18
CA ILE A 256 -2.76 -0.36 -11.00
C ILE A 256 -4.07 0.02 -11.70
N LEU A 257 -4.70 -0.91 -12.40
CA LEU A 257 -5.88 -0.65 -13.19
C LEU A 257 -7.07 -0.28 -12.31
N ASN A 258 -7.25 -0.98 -11.19
CA ASN A 258 -8.34 -0.67 -10.26
C ASN A 258 -8.15 0.71 -9.60
N GLU A 259 -6.90 1.11 -9.30
CA GLU A 259 -6.58 2.43 -8.75
C GLU A 259 -6.76 3.54 -9.80
N VAL A 260 -6.28 3.36 -11.03
CA VAL A 260 -6.37 4.35 -12.10
C VAL A 260 -7.81 4.62 -12.54
N TRP A 261 -8.65 3.57 -12.60
CA TRP A 261 -10.06 3.70 -13.00
C TRP A 261 -11.03 3.91 -11.84
N ASP A 262 -10.55 3.92 -10.60
CA ASP A 262 -11.35 4.06 -9.37
C ASP A 262 -12.55 3.09 -9.31
N ARG A 263 -12.37 1.89 -9.90
CA ARG A 263 -13.36 0.81 -9.94
C ARG A 263 -12.69 -0.53 -10.20
N THR A 264 -13.36 -1.62 -9.83
CA THR A 264 -12.86 -2.97 -10.12
C THR A 264 -12.96 -3.29 -11.61
N ILE A 265 -11.83 -3.26 -12.31
CA ILE A 265 -11.66 -3.75 -13.69
C ILE A 265 -11.16 -5.19 -13.67
N LEU A 266 -10.12 -5.47 -12.89
CA LEU A 266 -9.60 -6.82 -12.69
C LEU A 266 -10.00 -7.31 -11.29
N PRO A 267 -10.65 -8.48 -11.19
CA PRO A 267 -11.20 -8.95 -9.93
C PRO A 267 -10.09 -9.41 -8.98
N VAL A 268 -10.06 -8.80 -7.80
CA VAL A 268 -9.24 -9.23 -6.66
C VAL A 268 -10.20 -9.61 -5.54
N ILE A 269 -10.69 -10.85 -5.57
CA ILE A 269 -11.77 -11.32 -4.69
C ILE A 269 -11.22 -11.49 -3.26
N PRO A 270 -11.81 -10.85 -2.24
CA PRO A 270 -11.50 -11.11 -0.83
C PRO A 270 -11.79 -12.57 -0.47
N MET A 271 -10.94 -13.19 0.35
CA MET A 271 -11.14 -14.60 0.74
C MET A 271 -12.46 -14.82 1.48
N THR A 272 -12.94 -13.81 2.21
CA THR A 272 -14.23 -13.86 2.90
C THR A 272 -15.39 -14.11 1.94
N GLN A 273 -15.41 -13.40 0.81
CA GLN A 273 -16.46 -13.57 -0.22
C GLN A 273 -16.40 -14.96 -0.85
N LEU A 274 -15.20 -15.51 -1.06
CA LEU A 274 -15.03 -16.87 -1.56
C LEU A 274 -15.54 -17.92 -0.57
N LEU A 275 -15.23 -17.77 0.72
CA LEU A 275 -15.68 -18.69 1.77
C LEU A 275 -17.20 -18.65 1.98
N ASP A 276 -17.81 -17.47 1.81
CA ASP A 276 -19.26 -17.30 1.82
C ASP A 276 -19.90 -18.03 0.62
N TRP A 277 -19.32 -17.90 -0.58
CA TRP A 277 -19.77 -18.64 -1.76
C TRP A 277 -19.65 -20.16 -1.60
N LEU A 278 -18.60 -20.63 -0.93
CA LEU A 278 -18.39 -22.05 -0.62
C LEU A 278 -19.29 -22.57 0.52
N GLY A 279 -20.14 -21.73 1.12
CA GLY A 279 -21.04 -22.14 2.21
C GLY A 279 -20.32 -22.55 3.50
N VAL A 280 -19.03 -22.20 3.64
CA VAL A 280 -18.21 -22.56 4.81
C VAL A 280 -18.58 -21.73 6.04
N ARG A 281 -19.15 -20.54 5.84
CA ARG A 281 -19.70 -19.74 6.94
C ARG A 281 -21.09 -20.23 7.35
N ARG A 282 -21.19 -20.75 8.55
CA ARG A 282 -22.45 -20.89 9.27
C ARG A 282 -23.01 -19.47 9.49
N GLN A 283 -24.16 -19.15 8.91
CA GLN A 283 -24.85 -17.90 9.19
C GLN A 283 -25.03 -17.79 10.71
N LYS A 284 -24.57 -16.69 11.32
CA LYS A 284 -24.94 -16.36 12.70
C LYS A 284 -26.47 -16.22 12.70
N PRO A 285 -27.21 -16.88 13.62
CA PRO A 285 -28.64 -16.64 13.73
C PRO A 285 -28.88 -15.14 13.89
N GLU A 286 -29.80 -14.59 13.12
CA GLU A 286 -30.24 -13.21 13.29
C GLU A 286 -30.68 -13.03 14.74
N GLU A 287 -30.01 -12.12 15.45
CA GLU A 287 -30.46 -11.68 16.76
C GLU A 287 -31.77 -10.93 16.52
N VAL A 288 -32.88 -11.60 16.86
CA VAL A 288 -34.24 -11.09 16.74
C VAL A 288 -34.30 -9.72 17.40
N THR A 289 -34.36 -8.68 16.58
CA THR A 289 -34.66 -7.31 16.99
C THR A 289 -36.13 -7.28 17.41
N GLY A 290 -36.37 -7.65 18.66
CA GLY A 290 -37.69 -7.72 19.26
C GLY A 290 -37.71 -7.06 20.63
N LEU A 291 -37.41 -5.76 20.70
CA LEU A 291 -37.77 -4.91 21.84
C LEU A 291 -38.11 -3.50 21.32
N ASN A 292 -39.27 -3.40 20.67
CA ASN A 292 -39.94 -2.14 20.40
C ASN A 292 -41.36 -2.21 20.99
N SER A 293 -41.46 -2.03 22.30
CA SER A 293 -42.64 -1.62 23.08
C SER A 293 -42.16 -1.60 24.55
N SER A 294 -42.13 -0.51 25.32
CA SER A 294 -43.04 0.63 25.38
C SER A 294 -42.34 1.70 26.23
N VAL A 295 -42.27 2.94 25.77
CA VAL A 295 -41.97 4.09 26.64
C VAL A 295 -43.24 4.41 27.42
N PRO A 296 -43.26 4.39 28.77
CA PRO A 296 -44.39 4.93 29.50
C PRO A 296 -44.33 6.46 29.43
N ILE A 297 -45.27 7.04 28.70
CA ILE A 297 -45.60 8.47 28.80
C ILE A 297 -46.13 8.69 30.21
N LEU A 298 -45.35 9.34 31.08
CA LEU A 298 -45.84 9.87 32.34
C LEU A 298 -46.79 11.03 32.03
N LYS A 299 -48.09 10.75 32.06
CA LYS A 299 -49.14 11.77 32.12
C LYS A 299 -49.05 12.45 33.49
N ASN A 300 -48.81 13.75 33.44
CA ASN A 300 -48.92 14.68 34.55
C ASN A 300 -50.39 15.14 34.61
N ASP A 301 -51.18 14.51 35.48
CA ASP A 301 -52.53 14.99 35.82
C ASP A 301 -52.55 15.31 37.32
N GLY A 302 -52.41 16.59 37.66
CA GLY A 302 -52.83 17.10 38.95
C GLY A 302 -54.36 17.26 38.98
N ASN A 303 -54.97 17.01 40.15
CA ASN A 303 -56.03 17.80 40.80
C ASN A 303 -56.88 16.91 41.74
N THR A 304 -56.69 17.08 43.06
CA THR A 304 -57.62 17.09 44.23
C THR A 304 -56.89 16.62 45.48
#